data_AF-A0A4P5TEL8-F1
#
_entry.id   AF-A0A4P5TEL8-F1
#
_cell.length_a   1.000
_cell.length_b   1.000
_cell.length_c   1.000
_cell.angle_alpha   90.00
_cell.angle_beta   90.00
_cell.angle_gamma   90.00
#
_symmetry.space_group_name_H-M   'P 1'
#
loop_
_entity.id
_entity.type
_entity.pdbx_description
1 polymer ?
#
loop_
_entity_poly.entity_id
_entity_poly.type
_entity_poly.pdbx_seq_one_letter_code
_entity_poly.pdbx_strand_id
1 'polypeptide(L)'
;MRLVKLNEDSSWMWEWQEIRVLVDPWFTPSQIDYHPAFSEQFHLTEQPKVSDLGKIDFIFISHPFTDHCNQETLMQFDKDIPVISRSGTLKKISSWNHFKVLIPIEEAPFKISVIPTNSLFDPVHFSYRIENEDGTFIYAPHGTKAKSLPKADVLITTTTTFELPFWLGGTINLGYNKALIAKELCGATMLVATHDEKKMGKGIVEKLAKKTYESQLKDIRVLKQGKALEFKG
;
A
#
# COMPACT_ATOMS: atom_id res chain seq x y z
N MET A 1 2.15 13.58 12.76
CA MET A 1 2.62 12.54 11.82
C MET A 1 3.11 13.15 10.51
N ARG A 2 4.08 12.51 9.86
CA ARG A 2 4.62 12.85 8.54
C ARG A 2 4.59 11.61 7.64
N LEU A 3 3.90 11.70 6.51
CA LEU A 3 3.70 10.60 5.56
C LEU A 3 4.39 10.95 4.23
N VAL A 4 5.53 10.31 3.95
CA VAL A 4 6.34 10.57 2.75
C VAL A 4 6.00 9.58 1.66
N LYS A 5 5.65 10.06 0.47
CA LYS A 5 5.44 9.19 -0.70
C LYS A 5 6.79 8.82 -1.30
N LEU A 6 7.12 7.53 -1.38
CA LEU A 6 8.42 7.06 -1.87
C LEU A 6 8.41 6.75 -3.37
N ASN A 7 7.26 6.41 -3.94
CA ASN A 7 7.06 6.28 -5.38
C ASN A 7 5.59 6.57 -5.74
N GLU A 8 5.27 6.60 -7.03
CA GLU A 8 3.91 6.85 -7.49
C GLU A 8 2.96 5.67 -7.21
N ASP A 9 3.51 4.49 -6.91
CA ASP A 9 2.75 3.31 -6.54
C ASP A 9 2.32 3.31 -5.06
N SER A 10 2.61 2.26 -4.30
CA SER A 10 2.15 2.10 -2.91
C SER A 10 3.25 2.17 -1.86
N SER A 11 4.48 2.58 -2.19
CA SER A 11 5.55 2.68 -1.21
C SER A 11 5.54 4.01 -0.44
N TRP A 12 5.60 3.93 0.89
CA TRP A 12 5.57 5.09 1.78
C TRP A 12 6.62 4.99 2.89
N MET A 13 7.03 6.13 3.42
CA MET A 13 7.66 6.22 4.74
C MET A 13 6.68 6.91 5.68
N TRP A 14 6.23 6.21 6.73
CA TRP A 14 5.44 6.84 7.78
C TRP A 14 6.35 7.18 8.96
N GLU A 15 6.24 8.42 9.42
CA GLU A 15 7.13 8.97 10.43
C GLU A 15 6.30 9.64 11.52
N TRP A 16 6.56 9.27 12.76
CA TRP A 16 6.03 9.94 13.93
C TRP A 16 6.99 9.75 15.10
N GLN A 17 7.16 10.80 15.91
CA GLN A 17 8.15 10.81 16.98
C GLN A 17 9.54 10.39 16.43
N GLU A 18 10.14 9.34 16.98
CA GLU A 18 11.42 8.77 16.52
C GLU A 18 11.26 7.47 15.72
N ILE A 19 10.03 7.10 15.35
CA ILE A 19 9.72 5.85 14.62
C ILE A 19 9.59 6.15 13.12
N ARG A 20 10.30 5.35 12.30
CA ARG A 20 10.17 5.34 10.84
C ARG A 20 9.74 3.97 10.34
N VAL A 21 8.54 3.90 9.75
CA VAL A 21 7.95 2.68 9.20
C VAL A 21 7.98 2.74 7.67
N LEU A 22 8.74 1.85 7.05
CA LEU A 22 8.73 1.65 5.60
C LEU A 22 7.52 0.80 5.24
N VAL A 23 6.71 1.26 4.29
CA VAL A 23 5.46 0.59 3.90
C VAL A 23 5.51 0.15 2.45
N ASP A 24 5.13 -1.11 2.22
CA ASP A 24 4.97 -1.73 0.90
C ASP A 24 6.08 -1.38 -0.10
N PRO A 25 7.36 -1.69 0.21
CA PRO A 25 8.46 -1.29 -0.65
C PRO A 25 8.55 -2.16 -1.91
N TRP A 26 8.45 -1.49 -3.07
CA TRP A 26 8.81 -2.03 -4.37
C TRP A 26 9.67 -1.00 -5.11
N PHE A 27 10.97 -1.30 -5.25
CA PHE A 27 11.97 -0.38 -5.83
C PHE A 27 12.77 -0.99 -6.98
N THR A 28 12.48 -2.25 -7.33
CA THR A 28 13.14 -2.94 -8.44
C THR A 28 12.54 -2.50 -9.79
N PRO A 29 13.27 -2.62 -10.91
CA PRO A 29 12.78 -2.16 -12.21
C PRO A 29 11.44 -2.78 -12.64
N SER A 30 11.18 -4.03 -12.22
CA SER A 30 9.91 -4.70 -12.41
C SER A 30 9.48 -5.54 -11.20
N GLN A 31 8.20 -5.91 -11.20
CA GLN A 31 7.64 -7.01 -10.43
C GLN A 31 7.09 -8.05 -11.40
N ILE A 32 7.11 -9.31 -11.00
CA ILE A 32 6.54 -10.43 -11.76
C ILE A 32 5.56 -11.20 -10.88
N ASP A 33 4.30 -11.30 -11.30
CA ASP A 33 3.34 -12.22 -10.71
C ASP A 33 3.33 -13.55 -11.48
N TYR A 34 3.67 -14.64 -10.79
CA TYR A 34 3.78 -16.02 -11.30
C TYR A 34 4.83 -16.23 -12.41
N HIS A 35 4.74 -15.55 -13.55
CA HIS A 35 5.65 -15.68 -14.69
C HIS A 35 5.58 -14.42 -15.59
N PRO A 36 6.67 -13.97 -16.23
CA PRO A 36 6.65 -12.74 -17.04
C PRO A 36 5.63 -12.73 -18.19
N ALA A 37 5.38 -13.89 -18.80
CA ALA A 37 4.34 -14.04 -19.83
C ALA A 37 2.91 -13.90 -19.27
N PHE A 38 2.72 -14.11 -17.97
CA PHE A 38 1.44 -13.94 -17.28
C PHE A 38 1.27 -12.48 -16.85
N SER A 39 2.15 -11.98 -15.98
CA SER A 39 2.16 -10.59 -15.55
C SER A 39 3.58 -10.14 -15.19
N GLU A 40 4.01 -9.06 -15.81
CA GLU A 40 5.18 -8.30 -15.38
C GLU A 40 4.82 -6.82 -15.47
N GLN A 41 5.11 -6.07 -14.43
CA GLN A 41 4.83 -4.63 -14.35
C GLN A 41 6.11 -3.85 -14.05
N PHE A 42 6.21 -2.66 -14.62
CA PHE A 42 7.38 -1.81 -14.54
C PHE A 42 6.97 -0.42 -14.08
N HIS A 43 7.82 0.18 -13.24
CA HIS A 43 7.70 1.59 -12.93
C HIS A 43 7.96 2.46 -14.16
N LEU A 44 7.33 3.62 -14.20
CA LEU A 44 7.59 4.67 -15.17
C LEU A 44 8.69 5.63 -14.70
N THR A 45 8.85 5.77 -13.38
CA THR A 45 9.78 6.71 -12.77
C THR A 45 10.93 5.98 -12.08
N GLU A 46 12.04 6.69 -11.91
CA GLU A 46 13.18 6.19 -11.15
C GLU A 46 12.76 5.91 -9.70
N GLN A 47 13.08 4.72 -9.21
CA GLN A 47 12.75 4.30 -7.85
C GLN A 47 13.82 4.74 -6.86
N PRO A 48 13.45 4.99 -5.59
CA PRO A 48 14.42 5.24 -4.53
C PRO A 48 15.42 4.09 -4.40
N LYS A 49 16.67 4.42 -4.11
CA LYS A 49 17.65 3.40 -3.70
C LYS A 49 17.47 3.09 -2.22
N VAL A 50 17.57 1.82 -1.86
CA VAL A 50 17.48 1.37 -0.46
C VAL A 50 18.50 2.08 0.44
N SER A 51 19.71 2.34 -0.08
CA SER A 51 20.77 3.09 0.62
C SER A 51 20.38 4.50 1.03
N ASP A 52 19.44 5.12 0.32
CA ASP A 52 19.12 6.54 0.46
C ASP A 52 17.94 6.78 1.43
N LEU A 53 17.29 5.70 1.90
CA LEU A 53 16.12 5.77 2.77
C LEU A 53 16.47 6.11 4.23
N GLY A 54 17.75 5.96 4.61
CA GLY A 54 18.23 6.18 5.98
C GLY A 54 17.71 5.14 6.97
N LYS A 55 17.62 5.51 8.26
CA LYS A 55 17.19 4.61 9.33
C LYS A 55 15.74 4.16 9.13
N ILE A 56 15.48 2.87 9.28
CA ILE A 56 14.14 2.26 9.26
C ILE A 56 14.00 1.43 10.53
N ASP A 57 12.96 1.68 11.31
CA ASP A 57 12.70 0.94 12.55
C ASP A 57 11.84 -0.29 12.29
N PHE A 58 10.88 -0.20 11.35
CA PHE A 58 9.98 -1.29 11.01
C PHE A 58 9.67 -1.30 9.51
N ILE A 59 9.42 -2.48 8.97
CA ILE A 59 8.80 -2.64 7.64
C ILE A 59 7.37 -3.12 7.85
N PHE A 60 6.39 -2.42 7.30
CA PHE A 60 5.00 -2.85 7.27
C PHE A 60 4.60 -3.29 5.87
N ILE A 61 4.08 -4.51 5.75
CA ILE A 61 3.57 -5.04 4.49
C ILE A 61 2.06 -5.20 4.59
N SER A 62 1.34 -4.49 3.74
CA SER A 62 -0.12 -4.46 3.74
C SER A 62 -0.70 -5.67 3.01
N HIS A 63 -0.15 -6.07 1.87
CA HIS A 63 -0.67 -7.15 1.02
C HIS A 63 0.44 -8.10 0.57
N PRO A 64 0.14 -9.38 0.28
CA PRO A 64 1.13 -10.35 -0.15
C PRO A 64 1.50 -10.25 -1.64
N PHE A 65 0.94 -9.28 -2.39
CA PHE A 65 1.18 -9.10 -3.83
C PHE A 65 2.56 -8.52 -4.09
N THR A 66 3.14 -8.77 -5.26
CA THR A 66 4.57 -8.49 -5.52
C THR A 66 4.90 -7.00 -5.68
N ASP A 67 3.90 -6.16 -5.94
CA ASP A 67 3.96 -4.69 -5.93
C ASP A 67 3.83 -4.07 -4.53
N HIS A 68 3.57 -4.89 -3.50
CA HIS A 68 3.58 -4.50 -2.08
C HIS A 68 4.66 -5.22 -1.27
N CYS A 69 4.81 -6.51 -1.54
CA CYS A 69 5.67 -7.48 -0.86
C CYS A 69 6.71 -8.00 -1.85
N ASN A 70 7.51 -7.07 -2.39
CA ASN A 70 8.51 -7.36 -3.40
C ASN A 70 9.75 -8.01 -2.76
N GLN A 71 9.98 -9.30 -3.04
CA GLN A 71 11.07 -10.06 -2.41
C GLN A 71 12.46 -9.47 -2.73
N GLU A 72 12.71 -9.10 -3.98
CA GLU A 72 14.01 -8.57 -4.42
C GLU A 72 14.32 -7.21 -3.76
N THR A 73 13.31 -6.36 -3.56
CA THR A 73 13.44 -5.13 -2.78
C THR A 73 13.67 -5.44 -1.30
N LEU A 74 12.86 -6.34 -0.72
CA LEU A 74 12.90 -6.66 0.71
C LEU A 74 14.22 -7.32 1.14
N MET A 75 14.83 -8.15 0.29
CA MET A 75 16.10 -8.80 0.57
C MET A 75 17.31 -7.85 0.62
N GLN A 76 17.15 -6.58 0.20
CA GLN A 76 18.20 -5.57 0.30
C GLN A 76 18.28 -4.90 1.69
N PHE A 77 17.23 -5.03 2.51
CA PHE A 77 17.19 -4.46 3.85
C PHE A 77 17.91 -5.36 4.87
N ASP A 78 18.36 -4.77 5.98
CA ASP A 78 18.96 -5.53 7.08
C ASP A 78 17.94 -6.52 7.66
N LYS A 79 18.37 -7.77 7.84
CA LYS A 79 17.60 -8.87 8.44
C LYS A 79 17.12 -8.60 9.86
N ASP A 80 17.74 -7.65 10.55
CA ASP A 80 17.42 -7.25 11.92
C ASP A 80 16.26 -6.25 12.00
N ILE A 81 15.84 -5.65 10.88
CA ILE A 81 14.65 -4.80 10.84
C ILE A 81 13.40 -5.68 10.99
N PRO A 82 12.55 -5.47 12.02
CA PRO A 82 11.34 -6.26 12.19
C PRO A 82 10.30 -5.97 11.10
N VAL A 83 9.66 -7.03 10.61
CA VAL A 83 8.60 -6.95 9.60
C VAL A 83 7.24 -7.21 10.23
N ILE A 84 6.33 -6.25 10.05
CA ILE A 84 4.95 -6.29 10.56
C ILE A 84 4.01 -6.59 9.40
N SER A 85 3.16 -7.62 9.54
CA SER A 85 2.13 -7.93 8.55
C SER A 85 1.09 -8.92 9.08
N ARG A 86 0.05 -9.20 8.28
CA ARG A 86 -0.90 -10.29 8.55
C ARG A 86 -0.19 -11.64 8.46
N SER A 87 -0.63 -12.62 9.24
CA SER A 87 0.04 -13.93 9.36
C SER A 87 0.26 -14.64 8.01
N GLY A 88 -0.67 -14.50 7.04
CA GLY A 88 -0.51 -15.09 5.71
C GLY A 88 0.69 -14.51 4.94
N THR A 89 0.88 -13.20 5.00
CA THR A 89 2.01 -12.51 4.39
C THR A 89 3.30 -12.81 5.14
N LEU A 90 3.28 -12.85 6.47
CA LEU A 90 4.45 -13.24 7.26
C LEU A 90 4.91 -14.67 6.96
N LYS A 91 4.00 -15.62 6.71
CA LYS A 91 4.36 -16.97 6.26
C LYS A 91 5.13 -16.95 4.94
N LYS A 92 4.69 -16.14 3.96
CA LYS A 92 5.41 -15.93 2.70
C LYS A 92 6.80 -15.34 2.96
N ILE A 93 6.91 -14.28 3.75
CA ILE A 93 8.19 -13.61 4.06
C ILE A 93 9.14 -14.54 4.82
N SER A 94 8.62 -15.33 5.76
CA SER A 94 9.38 -16.34 6.51
C SER A 94 10.03 -17.38 5.58
N SER A 95 9.37 -17.76 4.48
CA SER A 95 9.93 -18.73 3.52
C SER A 95 11.21 -18.25 2.83
N TRP A 96 11.48 -16.94 2.84
CA TRP A 96 12.68 -16.35 2.25
C TRP A 96 13.91 -16.47 3.14
N ASN A 97 13.73 -16.86 4.41
CA ASN A 97 14.81 -17.07 5.38
C ASN A 97 15.78 -15.86 5.50
N HIS A 98 15.21 -14.64 5.44
CA HIS A 98 15.96 -13.39 5.51
C HIS A 98 15.80 -12.68 6.86
N PHE A 99 14.58 -12.22 7.18
CA PHE A 99 14.31 -11.45 8.40
C PHE A 99 14.25 -12.31 9.67
N LYS A 100 14.83 -11.82 10.77
CA LYS A 100 14.85 -12.52 12.07
C LYS A 100 13.57 -12.31 12.89
N VAL A 101 12.93 -11.15 12.75
CA VAL A 101 11.78 -10.75 13.57
C VAL A 101 10.58 -10.50 12.68
N LEU A 102 9.56 -11.33 12.82
CA LEU A 102 8.28 -11.22 12.12
C LEU A 102 7.20 -10.98 13.16
N ILE A 103 6.52 -9.84 13.08
CA ILE A 103 5.57 -9.37 14.09
C ILE A 103 4.15 -9.43 13.50
N PRO A 104 3.25 -10.29 14.02
CA PRO A 104 1.84 -10.22 13.69
C PRO A 104 1.28 -8.81 13.96
N ILE A 105 0.35 -8.33 13.14
CA ILE A 105 -0.22 -6.97 13.29
C ILE A 105 -0.79 -6.73 14.70
N GLU A 106 -1.33 -7.77 15.33
CA GLU A 106 -1.89 -7.72 16.67
C GLU A 106 -0.83 -7.45 17.76
N GLU A 107 0.45 -7.67 17.45
CA GLU A 107 1.61 -7.49 18.31
C GLU A 107 2.47 -6.28 17.89
N ALA A 108 1.99 -5.46 16.95
CA ALA A 108 2.72 -4.29 16.49
C ALA A 108 3.01 -3.31 17.64
N PRO A 109 4.20 -2.69 17.68
CA PRO A 109 4.59 -1.76 18.75
C PRO A 109 3.93 -0.38 18.63
N PHE A 110 2.98 -0.22 17.71
CA PHE A 110 2.17 0.96 17.50
C PHE A 110 0.74 0.53 17.18
N LYS A 111 -0.23 1.43 17.41
CA LYS A 111 -1.65 1.11 17.27
C LYS A 111 -2.04 1.05 15.79
N ILE A 112 -2.08 -0.18 15.28
CA ILE A 112 -2.57 -0.52 13.94
C ILE A 112 -3.68 -1.57 14.06
N SER A 113 -4.76 -1.40 13.30
CA SER A 113 -5.84 -2.39 13.25
C SER A 113 -6.29 -2.67 11.82
N VAL A 114 -6.64 -3.93 11.56
CA VAL A 114 -7.20 -4.36 10.27
C VAL A 114 -8.67 -3.96 10.21
N ILE A 115 -9.06 -3.27 9.14
CA ILE A 115 -10.44 -3.05 8.74
C ILE A 115 -10.77 -4.12 7.68
N PRO A 116 -11.59 -5.13 8.03
CA PRO A 116 -11.90 -6.23 7.12
C PRO A 116 -12.80 -5.78 5.97
N THR A 117 -12.85 -6.61 4.93
CA THR A 117 -13.80 -6.45 3.83
C THR A 117 -15.17 -7.03 4.21
N ASN A 118 -16.20 -6.75 3.40
CA ASN A 118 -17.52 -7.34 3.56
C ASN A 118 -17.64 -8.80 3.09
N SER A 119 -16.57 -9.38 2.53
CA SER A 119 -16.54 -10.72 1.97
C SER A 119 -15.30 -11.48 2.45
N LEU A 120 -15.51 -12.68 2.99
CA LEU A 120 -14.41 -13.58 3.37
C LEU A 120 -13.58 -14.07 2.17
N PHE A 121 -14.11 -13.89 0.94
CA PHE A 121 -13.44 -14.27 -0.31
C PHE A 121 -12.78 -13.10 -1.03
N ASP A 122 -12.70 -11.92 -0.39
CA ASP A 122 -12.04 -10.74 -0.95
C ASP A 122 -10.71 -10.51 -0.22
N PRO A 123 -9.58 -10.98 -0.78
CA PRO A 123 -8.26 -10.81 -0.18
C PRO A 123 -7.60 -9.48 -0.59
N VAL A 124 -8.30 -8.57 -1.27
CA VAL A 124 -7.71 -7.39 -1.92
C VAL A 124 -8.10 -6.10 -1.22
N HIS A 125 -9.33 -6.00 -0.71
CA HIS A 125 -9.91 -4.71 -0.27
C HIS A 125 -10.01 -4.54 1.24
N PHE A 126 -9.12 -5.18 2.02
CA PHE A 126 -8.98 -4.84 3.43
C PHE A 126 -8.09 -3.61 3.56
N SER A 127 -8.26 -2.88 4.66
CA SER A 127 -7.53 -1.64 4.92
C SER A 127 -7.02 -1.62 6.35
N TYR A 128 -6.21 -0.63 6.68
CA TYR A 128 -5.54 -0.54 7.96
C TYR A 128 -5.79 0.83 8.57
N ARG A 129 -6.18 0.88 9.85
CA ARG A 129 -6.24 2.12 10.62
C ARG A 129 -5.02 2.22 11.51
N ILE A 130 -4.34 3.35 11.42
CA ILE A 130 -3.19 3.69 12.25
C ILE A 130 -3.60 4.88 13.12
N GLU A 131 -3.21 4.84 14.40
CA GLU A 131 -3.53 5.87 15.38
C GLU A 131 -2.35 6.14 16.30
N ASN A 132 -2.10 7.41 16.59
CA ASN A 132 -1.27 7.83 17.71
C ASN A 132 -1.79 9.19 18.25
N GLU A 133 -1.02 9.81 19.16
CA GLU A 133 -1.36 11.10 19.76
C GLU A 133 -1.42 12.27 18.76
N ASP A 134 -0.76 12.14 17.60
CA ASP A 134 -0.82 13.13 16.52
C ASP A 134 -2.03 12.94 15.60
N GLY A 135 -2.83 11.88 15.76
CA GLY A 135 -4.04 11.66 14.98
C GLY A 135 -4.14 10.28 14.35
N THR A 136 -5.00 10.18 13.34
CA THR A 136 -5.48 8.91 12.79
C THR A 136 -5.52 8.93 11.27
N PHE A 137 -5.12 7.82 10.65
CA PHE A 137 -5.29 7.65 9.22
C PHE A 137 -5.69 6.23 8.84
N ILE A 138 -6.34 6.11 7.68
CA ILE A 138 -6.65 4.82 7.05
C ILE A 138 -5.77 4.67 5.81
N TYR A 139 -5.10 3.53 5.69
CA TYR A 139 -4.38 3.11 4.50
C TYR A 139 -5.13 1.97 3.80
N ALA A 140 -5.59 2.23 2.57
CA ALA A 140 -6.38 1.33 1.75
C ALA A 140 -5.83 1.33 0.30
N PRO A 141 -4.69 0.68 0.03
CA PRO A 141 -3.99 0.83 -1.26
C PRO A 141 -4.82 0.39 -2.46
N HIS A 142 -5.67 -0.62 -2.31
CA HIS A 142 -6.60 -1.10 -3.34
C HIS A 142 -8.01 -0.46 -3.23
N GLY A 143 -8.21 0.43 -2.26
CA GLY A 143 -9.51 0.85 -1.79
C GLY A 143 -10.11 -0.14 -0.80
N THR A 144 -11.23 0.25 -0.20
CA THR A 144 -11.91 -0.54 0.83
C THR A 144 -13.34 -0.88 0.42
N LYS A 145 -13.75 -2.13 0.68
CA LYS A 145 -15.13 -2.57 0.54
C LYS A 145 -15.83 -2.73 1.90
N ALA A 146 -15.31 -2.18 3.00
CA ALA A 146 -15.95 -2.26 4.30
C ALA A 146 -17.33 -1.53 4.30
N LYS A 147 -18.34 -2.07 5.01
CA LYS A 147 -19.67 -1.42 5.16
C LYS A 147 -19.58 -0.11 5.95
N SER A 148 -18.71 -0.08 6.93
CA SER A 148 -18.45 1.08 7.79
C SER A 148 -16.95 1.25 7.94
N LEU A 149 -16.53 2.49 8.12
CA LEU A 149 -15.15 2.82 8.43
C LEU A 149 -15.09 3.55 9.77
N PRO A 150 -14.10 3.25 10.62
CA PRO A 150 -13.82 4.09 11.78
C PRO A 150 -13.44 5.51 11.33
N LYS A 151 -13.61 6.48 12.23
CA LYS A 151 -13.17 7.85 11.97
C LYS A 151 -11.65 7.90 11.74
N ALA A 152 -11.25 8.73 10.79
CA ALA A 152 -9.85 9.03 10.49
C ALA A 152 -9.70 10.49 10.03
N ASP A 153 -8.54 11.10 10.29
CA ASP A 153 -8.22 12.46 9.82
C ASP A 153 -7.80 12.44 8.35
N VAL A 154 -7.05 11.41 7.97
CA VAL A 154 -6.52 11.19 6.62
C VAL A 154 -6.97 9.83 6.09
N LEU A 155 -7.40 9.79 4.83
CA LEU A 155 -7.59 8.56 4.06
C LEU A 155 -6.55 8.52 2.94
N ILE A 156 -5.73 7.46 2.90
CA ILE A 156 -4.80 7.16 1.79
C ILE A 156 -5.38 5.98 1.00
N THR A 157 -5.73 6.20 -0.27
CA THR A 157 -6.38 5.17 -1.11
C THR A 157 -6.15 5.42 -2.60
N THR A 158 -6.31 4.37 -3.42
CA THR A 158 -6.29 4.45 -4.89
C THR A 158 -7.41 5.30 -5.46
N THR A 159 -7.09 6.03 -6.53
CA THR A 159 -8.05 6.75 -7.37
C THR A 159 -8.13 6.18 -8.78
N THR A 160 -7.18 5.35 -9.16
CA THR A 160 -7.15 4.54 -10.38
C THR A 160 -8.06 3.34 -10.19
N THR A 161 -8.87 3.03 -11.20
CA THR A 161 -9.58 1.77 -11.28
C THR A 161 -8.73 0.79 -12.08
N PHE A 162 -8.50 -0.40 -11.53
CA PHE A 162 -7.81 -1.50 -12.20
C PHE A 162 -8.69 -2.73 -12.14
N GLU A 163 -9.08 -3.25 -13.31
CA GLU A 163 -10.02 -4.37 -13.41
C GLU A 163 -9.46 -5.47 -14.31
N LEU A 164 -9.62 -6.70 -13.85
CA LEU A 164 -9.42 -7.92 -14.62
C LEU A 164 -10.75 -8.65 -14.78
N PRO A 165 -10.84 -9.63 -15.71
CA PRO A 165 -11.95 -10.57 -15.70
C PRO A 165 -12.16 -11.17 -14.30
N PHE A 166 -13.41 -11.43 -13.90
CA PHE A 166 -13.73 -11.86 -12.53
C PHE A 166 -12.99 -13.15 -12.11
N TRP A 167 -12.72 -14.06 -13.05
CA TRP A 167 -11.98 -15.30 -12.84
C TRP A 167 -10.46 -15.09 -12.70
N LEU A 168 -9.98 -13.87 -12.94
CA LEU A 168 -8.58 -13.44 -12.82
C LEU A 168 -8.41 -12.39 -11.70
N GLY A 169 -9.35 -12.30 -10.76
CA GLY A 169 -9.27 -11.41 -9.60
C GLY A 169 -10.28 -10.26 -9.59
N GLY A 170 -10.95 -9.99 -10.72
CA GLY A 170 -11.97 -8.94 -10.80
C GLY A 170 -11.39 -7.54 -10.64
N THR A 171 -12.11 -6.65 -9.94
CA THR A 171 -11.61 -5.30 -9.63
C THR A 171 -10.52 -5.39 -8.56
N ILE A 172 -9.31 -4.94 -8.89
CA ILE A 172 -8.15 -4.89 -8.00
C ILE A 172 -8.08 -3.53 -7.30
N ASN A 173 -8.07 -2.43 -8.07
CA ASN A 173 -8.17 -1.08 -7.52
C ASN A 173 -9.58 -0.54 -7.73
N LEU A 174 -10.22 -0.04 -6.67
CA LEU A 174 -11.61 0.43 -6.71
C LEU A 174 -11.82 1.79 -7.38
N GLY A 175 -10.78 2.62 -7.42
CA GLY A 175 -10.77 3.93 -8.07
C GLY A 175 -11.54 5.06 -7.38
N TYR A 176 -11.58 6.20 -8.09
CA TYR A 176 -11.92 7.52 -7.58
C TYR A 176 -13.28 7.61 -6.88
N ASN A 177 -14.36 7.12 -7.50
CA ASN A 177 -15.70 7.19 -6.91
C ASN A 177 -15.79 6.44 -5.58
N LYS A 178 -15.09 5.31 -5.46
CA LYS A 178 -15.03 4.54 -4.21
C LYS A 178 -14.15 5.21 -3.16
N ALA A 179 -13.10 5.92 -3.58
CA ALA A 179 -12.29 6.76 -2.69
C ALA A 179 -13.12 7.89 -2.04
N LEU A 180 -13.98 8.57 -2.81
CA LEU A 180 -14.87 9.61 -2.29
C LEU A 180 -15.88 9.07 -1.28
N ILE A 181 -16.51 7.93 -1.59
CA ILE A 181 -17.44 7.26 -0.66
C ILE A 181 -16.70 6.85 0.62
N ALA A 182 -15.50 6.29 0.52
CA ALA A 182 -14.70 5.91 1.69
C ALA A 182 -14.33 7.13 2.54
N LYS A 183 -13.99 8.27 1.92
CA LYS A 183 -13.72 9.54 2.62
C LYS A 183 -14.93 10.00 3.43
N GLU A 184 -16.13 9.97 2.85
CA GLU A 184 -17.37 10.31 3.55
C GLU A 184 -17.64 9.34 4.72
N LEU A 185 -17.47 8.03 4.50
CA LEU A 185 -17.73 7.00 5.51
C LEU A 185 -16.82 7.13 6.74
N CYS A 186 -15.54 7.46 6.54
CA CYS A 186 -14.59 7.66 7.65
C CYS A 186 -14.53 9.11 8.16
N GLY A 187 -15.23 10.04 7.51
CA GLY A 187 -15.22 11.46 7.87
C GLY A 187 -13.86 12.15 7.70
N ALA A 188 -12.98 11.62 6.85
CA ALA A 188 -11.64 12.17 6.67
C ALA A 188 -11.67 13.57 6.05
N THR A 189 -10.91 14.48 6.63
CA THR A 189 -10.75 15.84 6.11
C THR A 189 -9.82 15.87 4.91
N MET A 190 -8.85 14.95 4.87
CA MET A 190 -7.88 14.81 3.79
C MET A 190 -7.98 13.44 3.12
N LEU A 191 -8.03 13.45 1.79
CA LEU A 191 -7.93 12.27 0.94
C LEU A 191 -6.64 12.35 0.13
N VAL A 192 -5.82 11.31 0.17
CA VAL A 192 -4.50 11.23 -0.44
C VAL A 192 -4.43 10.04 -1.39
N ALA A 193 -3.95 10.28 -2.61
CA ALA A 193 -3.79 9.24 -3.62
C ALA A 193 -2.60 8.31 -3.32
N THR A 194 -2.78 7.01 -3.59
CA THR A 194 -1.72 5.98 -3.59
C THR A 194 -2.04 4.93 -4.66
N HIS A 195 -1.07 4.12 -5.09
CA HIS A 195 -1.29 3.04 -6.05
C HIS A 195 -1.83 3.50 -7.42
N ASP A 196 -1.49 4.73 -7.81
CA ASP A 196 -2.02 5.42 -9.00
C ASP A 196 -0.98 5.57 -10.12
N GLU A 197 0.16 4.89 -9.99
CA GLU A 197 1.17 4.87 -11.03
C GLU A 197 0.60 4.28 -12.33
N LYS A 198 0.88 4.95 -13.45
CA LYS A 198 0.55 4.46 -14.80
C LYS A 198 1.54 3.39 -15.26
N LYS A 199 1.71 2.33 -14.47
CA LYS A 199 2.70 1.25 -14.69
C LYS A 199 2.63 0.72 -16.12
N MET A 200 3.80 0.48 -16.72
CA MET A 200 3.85 -0.32 -17.95
C MET A 200 3.67 -1.78 -17.57
N GLY A 201 2.82 -2.51 -18.29
CA GLY A 201 2.64 -3.94 -18.07
C GLY A 201 2.98 -4.77 -19.30
N LYS A 202 3.24 -6.06 -19.07
CA LYS A 202 3.39 -7.10 -20.09
C LYS A 202 2.59 -8.34 -19.69
N GLY A 203 2.42 -9.24 -20.66
CA GLY A 203 1.79 -10.55 -20.45
C GLY A 203 0.27 -10.53 -20.64
N ILE A 204 -0.37 -11.61 -20.18
CA ILE A 204 -1.82 -11.83 -20.28
C ILE A 204 -2.58 -10.80 -19.46
N VAL A 205 -2.12 -10.49 -18.24
CA VAL A 205 -2.76 -9.53 -17.35
C VAL A 205 -2.87 -8.16 -18.01
N GLU A 206 -1.80 -7.65 -18.64
CA GLU A 206 -1.86 -6.35 -19.32
C GLU A 206 -2.88 -6.31 -20.45
N LYS A 207 -2.98 -7.39 -21.24
CA LYS A 207 -3.92 -7.48 -22.37
C LYS A 207 -5.38 -7.50 -21.93
N LEU A 208 -5.65 -8.05 -20.76
CA LEU A 208 -7.01 -8.21 -20.22
C LEU A 208 -7.41 -7.09 -19.26
N ALA A 209 -6.43 -6.37 -18.71
CA ALA A 209 -6.65 -5.31 -17.76
C ALA A 209 -7.40 -4.14 -18.40
N LYS A 210 -8.37 -3.59 -17.66
CA LYS A 210 -8.95 -2.28 -17.91
C LYS A 210 -8.47 -1.35 -16.81
N LYS A 211 -7.78 -0.28 -17.23
CA LYS A 211 -7.23 0.73 -16.32
C LYS A 211 -7.90 2.07 -16.61
N THR A 212 -8.57 2.64 -15.62
CA THR A 212 -9.21 3.94 -15.72
C THR A 212 -8.52 4.91 -14.79
N TYR A 213 -7.95 5.96 -15.36
CA TYR A 213 -7.28 7.03 -14.62
C TYR A 213 -8.17 8.26 -14.63
N GLU A 214 -8.51 8.75 -13.44
CA GLU A 214 -9.31 9.95 -13.33
C GLU A 214 -8.50 11.18 -13.76
N SER A 215 -9.09 12.00 -14.63
CA SER A 215 -8.46 13.19 -15.18
C SER A 215 -8.60 14.41 -14.28
N GLN A 216 -9.62 14.42 -13.43
CA GLN A 216 -9.92 15.52 -12.51
C GLN A 216 -10.11 15.00 -11.08
N LEU A 217 -9.01 14.97 -10.34
CA LEU A 217 -8.99 14.64 -8.92
C LEU A 217 -9.36 15.88 -8.09
N LYS A 218 -10.66 16.15 -7.95
CA LYS A 218 -11.14 17.22 -7.05
C LYS A 218 -11.08 16.71 -5.62
N ASP A 219 -10.66 17.56 -4.69
CA ASP A 219 -10.60 17.25 -3.25
C ASP A 219 -9.69 16.08 -2.86
N ILE A 220 -8.72 15.72 -3.73
CA ILE A 220 -7.70 14.71 -3.47
C ILE A 220 -6.31 15.34 -3.55
N ARG A 221 -5.48 15.06 -2.54
CA ARG A 221 -4.07 15.40 -2.53
C ARG A 221 -3.27 14.32 -3.25
N VAL A 222 -2.64 14.71 -4.35
CA VAL A 222 -1.66 13.86 -5.06
C VAL A 222 -0.27 14.33 -4.67
N LEU A 223 0.43 13.52 -3.87
CA LEU A 223 1.83 13.78 -3.54
C LEU A 223 2.72 13.23 -4.64
N LYS A 224 3.76 13.97 -5.00
CA LYS A 224 4.85 13.45 -5.83
C LYS A 224 5.82 12.65 -4.98
N GLN A 225 6.55 11.72 -5.58
CA GLN A 225 7.72 11.08 -4.98
C GLN A 225 8.62 12.08 -4.22
N GLY A 226 8.99 11.70 -2.98
CA GLY A 226 9.78 12.50 -2.05
C GLY A 226 9.02 13.62 -1.32
N LYS A 227 7.75 13.87 -1.66
CA LYS A 227 6.91 14.84 -0.95
C LYS A 227 6.21 14.18 0.23
N ALA A 228 5.98 14.98 1.27
CA ALA A 228 5.36 14.54 2.50
C ALA A 228 4.03 15.26 2.73
N LEU A 229 3.08 14.54 3.33
CA LEU A 229 1.95 15.12 4.02
C LEU A 229 2.27 15.16 5.52
N GLU A 230 2.20 16.33 6.12
CA GLU A 230 2.27 16.50 7.57
C GLU A 230 0.89 16.85 8.09
N PHE A 231 0.49 16.22 9.18
CA PHE A 231 -0.78 16.51 9.85
C PHE A 231 -0.72 16.22 11.34
N LYS A 232 -1.60 16.91 12.06
CA LYS A 232 -1.94 16.69 13.46
C LYS A 232 -3.46 16.77 13.59
N GLY A 233 -4.08 15.71 14.12
CA GLY A 233 -5.53 15.61 14.37
C GLY A 233 -6.00 16.51 15.50
#